data_AF-A0A3G6RNH9-F1
#
_entry.id   AF-A0A3G6RNH9-F1
#
_cell.length_a   1.000
_cell.length_b   1.000
_cell.length_c   1.000
_cell.angle_alpha   90.00
_cell.angle_beta   90.00
_cell.angle_gamma   90.00
#
_symmetry.space_group_name_H-M   'P 1'
#
loop_
_entity.id
_entity.type
_entity.pdbx_description
1 polymer ?
#
loop_
_entity_poly.entity_id
_entity_poly.type
_entity_poly.pdbx_seq_one_letter_code
_entity_poly.pdbx_strand_id
1 'polypeptide(L)'
;MALCSVVFFVATSVLYFILSKLVDKVVGSSFGSAYHWMHPYSFIMVFAVFFMITMLVLGRNKKIVHKNIFYFIFYIFWIVLSLVFCGLLWSFYDMNAGYFPQGYELLKKIFSDMFYGLTWGGLAILGAIPFNLLVFAVSFFIIKNYRAYINNNS
;
A
#
# COMPACT_ATOMS: atom_id res chain seq x y z
N MET A 1 6.49 -2.75 -20.25
CA MET A 1 6.02 -1.89 -19.14
C MET A 1 4.78 -2.48 -18.48
N ALA A 2 3.67 -2.68 -19.20
CA ALA A 2 2.45 -3.29 -18.66
C ALA A 2 2.66 -4.73 -18.12
N LEU A 3 3.44 -5.56 -18.80
CA LEU A 3 3.69 -6.95 -18.39
C LEU A 3 4.36 -7.06 -17.01
N CYS A 4 5.39 -6.25 -16.73
CA CYS A 4 6.04 -6.24 -15.41
C CYS A 4 5.10 -5.76 -14.30
N SER A 5 4.22 -4.79 -14.61
CA SER A 5 3.21 -4.30 -13.66
C SER A 5 2.13 -5.35 -13.36
N VAL A 6 1.72 -6.14 -14.36
CA VAL A 6 0.74 -7.22 -14.18
C VAL A 6 1.35 -8.38 -13.39
N VAL A 7 2.57 -8.81 -13.73
CA VAL A 7 3.29 -9.84 -12.96
C VAL A 7 3.50 -9.38 -11.52
N PHE A 8 3.80 -8.10 -11.30
CA PHE A 8 3.88 -7.51 -9.96
C PHE A 8 2.55 -7.57 -9.21
N PHE A 9 1.45 -7.16 -9.84
CA PHE A 9 0.12 -7.20 -9.24
C PHE A 9 -0.25 -8.62 -8.83
N VAL A 10 -0.03 -9.61 -9.71
CA VAL A 10 -0.30 -11.02 -9.43
C VAL A 10 0.60 -11.55 -8.32
N ALA A 11 1.92 -11.33 -8.39
CA ALA A 11 2.87 -11.83 -7.40
C ALA A 11 2.61 -11.22 -6.01
N THR A 12 2.35 -9.92 -5.95
CA THR A 12 2.03 -9.22 -4.70
C THR A 12 0.69 -9.71 -4.15
N SER A 13 -0.34 -9.86 -4.98
CA SER A 13 -1.64 -10.38 -4.56
C SER A 13 -1.56 -11.81 -4.01
N VAL A 14 -0.77 -12.68 -4.65
CA VAL A 14 -0.56 -14.07 -4.19
C VAL A 14 0.25 -14.10 -2.88
N LEU A 15 1.34 -13.35 -2.81
CA LEU A 15 2.18 -13.28 -1.61
C LEU A 15 1.36 -12.77 -0.41
N TYR A 16 0.54 -11.75 -0.63
CA TYR A 16 -0.34 -11.20 0.39
C TYR A 16 -1.52 -12.11 0.75
N PHE A 17 -2.07 -12.88 -0.19
CA PHE A 17 -3.07 -13.91 0.11
C PHE A 17 -2.51 -14.95 1.10
N ILE A 18 -1.28 -15.40 0.86
CA ILE A 18 -0.57 -16.34 1.75
C ILE A 18 -0.35 -15.68 3.12
N LEU A 19 0.11 -14.43 3.14
CA LEU A 19 0.34 -13.67 4.37
C LEU A 19 -0.95 -13.48 5.19
N SER A 20 -2.08 -13.17 4.55
CA SER A 20 -3.37 -13.02 5.23
C SER A 20 -3.82 -14.31 5.90
N LYS A 21 -3.65 -15.46 5.23
CA LYS A 21 -3.94 -16.78 5.83
C LYS A 21 -3.04 -17.12 7.02
N LEU A 22 -1.85 -16.53 7.09
CA LEU A 22 -0.95 -16.65 8.24
C LEU A 22 -1.31 -15.65 9.34
N VAL A 23 -1.66 -14.42 9.01
CA VAL A 23 -2.05 -13.36 9.96
C VAL A 23 -3.33 -13.71 10.70
N ASP A 24 -4.36 -14.24 10.01
CA ASP A 24 -5.59 -14.71 10.66
C ASP A 24 -5.30 -15.78 11.73
N LYS A 25 -4.28 -16.61 11.50
CA LYS A 25 -3.87 -17.67 12.43
C LYS A 25 -2.97 -17.20 13.58
N VAL A 26 -2.28 -16.06 13.42
CA VAL A 26 -1.23 -15.60 14.36
C VAL A 26 -1.63 -14.36 15.16
N VAL A 27 -2.46 -13.49 14.60
CA VAL A 27 -2.81 -12.17 15.19
C VAL A 27 -4.32 -11.99 15.40
N GLY A 28 -5.16 -12.77 14.71
CA GLY A 28 -6.60 -12.50 14.57
C GLY A 28 -7.53 -12.88 15.73
N SER A 29 -7.11 -13.64 16.74
CA SER A 29 -8.09 -14.18 17.72
C SER A 29 -8.55 -13.21 18.80
N SER A 30 -7.76 -12.19 19.16
CA SER A 30 -8.09 -11.28 20.28
C SER A 30 -8.63 -9.91 19.85
N PHE A 31 -8.51 -9.53 18.57
CA PHE A 31 -8.90 -8.20 18.06
C PHE A 31 -9.94 -8.24 16.92
N GLY A 32 -10.48 -9.42 16.59
CA GLY A 32 -11.30 -9.70 15.41
C GLY A 32 -12.73 -9.11 15.37
N SER A 33 -13.07 -8.14 16.22
CA SER A 33 -14.42 -7.55 16.25
C SER A 33 -14.60 -6.30 15.37
N ALA A 34 -13.53 -5.77 14.76
CA ALA A 34 -13.65 -4.64 13.85
C ALA A 34 -13.94 -5.13 12.43
N TYR A 35 -15.11 -4.82 11.87
CA TYR A 35 -15.56 -5.24 10.54
C TYR A 35 -14.60 -4.88 9.39
N HIS A 36 -13.71 -3.90 9.58
CA HIS A 36 -12.59 -3.61 8.67
C HIS A 36 -11.65 -4.81 8.44
N TRP A 37 -11.51 -5.69 9.44
CA TRP A 37 -10.74 -6.93 9.35
C TRP A 37 -11.40 -7.98 8.45
N MET A 38 -12.68 -7.78 8.07
CA MET A 38 -13.36 -8.61 7.06
C MET A 38 -12.96 -8.25 5.63
N HIS A 39 -12.23 -7.13 5.43
CA HIS A 39 -11.83 -6.63 4.11
C HIS A 39 -10.31 -6.43 3.95
N PRO A 40 -9.44 -7.37 4.38
CA PRO A 40 -7.99 -7.18 4.32
C PRO A 40 -7.48 -7.02 2.87
N TYR A 41 -8.13 -7.68 1.92
CA TYR A 41 -7.77 -7.63 0.50
C TYR A 41 -7.86 -6.23 -0.09
N SER A 42 -8.86 -5.44 0.31
CA SER A 42 -9.06 -4.09 -0.23
C SER A 42 -7.93 -3.17 0.17
N PHE A 43 -7.47 -3.25 1.43
CA PHE A 43 -6.32 -2.47 1.93
C PHE A 43 -5.01 -2.91 1.27
N ILE A 44 -4.81 -4.20 1.03
CA ILE A 44 -3.65 -4.71 0.31
C ILE A 44 -3.64 -4.21 -1.14
N MET A 45 -4.81 -4.21 -1.79
CA MET A 45 -4.96 -3.73 -3.16
C MET A 45 -4.57 -2.26 -3.29
N VAL A 46 -4.87 -1.43 -2.29
CA VAL A 46 -4.41 -0.04 -2.22
C VAL A 46 -2.87 0.01 -2.33
N PHE A 47 -2.14 -0.74 -1.50
CA PHE A 47 -0.67 -0.79 -1.58
C PHE A 47 -0.16 -1.25 -2.95
N ALA A 48 -0.76 -2.27 -3.56
CA ALA A 48 -0.36 -2.77 -4.87
C ALA A 48 -0.60 -1.75 -6.00
N VAL A 49 -1.76 -1.08 -5.99
CA VAL A 49 -2.10 -0.04 -6.97
C VAL A 49 -1.15 1.15 -6.83
N PHE A 50 -0.91 1.63 -5.61
CA PHE A 50 -0.02 2.77 -5.40
C PHE A 50 1.45 2.45 -5.66
N PHE A 51 1.87 1.19 -5.52
CA PHE A 51 3.19 0.76 -6.01
C PHE A 51 3.30 0.96 -7.52
N MET A 52 2.31 0.51 -8.28
CA MET A 52 2.30 0.67 -9.74
C MET A 52 2.27 2.15 -10.15
N ILE A 53 1.43 2.95 -9.50
CA ILE A 53 1.36 4.41 -9.75
C ILE A 53 2.73 5.04 -9.49
N THR A 54 3.38 4.71 -8.37
CA THR A 54 4.70 5.26 -8.00
C THR A 54 5.77 4.86 -9.01
N MET A 55 5.75 3.60 -9.49
CA MET A 55 6.65 3.13 -10.55
C MET A 55 6.45 3.88 -11.87
N LEU A 56 5.20 4.15 -12.25
CA LEU A 56 4.89 4.87 -13.48
C LEU A 56 5.27 6.34 -13.39
N VAL A 57 5.01 6.99 -12.26
CA VAL A 57 5.30 8.42 -12.07
C VAL A 57 6.80 8.67 -11.94
N LEU A 58 7.48 7.97 -11.03
CA LEU A 58 8.91 8.21 -10.78
C LEU A 58 9.79 7.55 -11.84
N GLY A 59 9.38 6.40 -12.38
CA GLY A 59 10.14 5.66 -13.39
C GLY A 59 10.24 6.37 -14.74
N ARG A 60 9.33 7.29 -15.05
CA ARG A 60 9.41 8.12 -16.27
C ARG A 60 10.52 9.16 -16.20
N ASN A 61 10.90 9.60 -15.00
CA ASN A 61 11.89 10.66 -14.84
C ASN A 61 13.32 10.08 -14.78
N LYS A 62 13.95 9.95 -15.95
CA LYS A 62 15.32 9.41 -16.08
C LYS A 62 16.31 10.07 -15.11
N LYS A 63 16.27 11.40 -14.94
CA LYS A 63 17.19 12.12 -14.02
C LYS A 63 17.06 11.68 -12.56
N ILE A 64 15.85 11.33 -12.13
CA ILE A 64 15.59 10.86 -10.76
C ILE A 64 16.00 9.39 -10.64
N VAL A 65 15.63 8.55 -11.62
CA VAL A 65 15.93 7.10 -11.64
C VAL A 65 17.44 6.83 -11.58
N HIS A 66 18.28 7.70 -12.11
CA HIS A 66 19.74 7.50 -12.09
C HIS A 66 20.40 7.83 -10.75
N LYS A 67 19.72 8.54 -9.84
CA LYS A 67 20.29 8.92 -8.53
C LYS A 67 20.16 7.79 -7.52
N ASN A 68 21.15 7.65 -6.63
CA ASN A 68 21.10 6.67 -5.53
C ASN A 68 19.93 6.91 -4.57
N ILE A 69 19.43 8.15 -4.48
CA ILE A 69 18.28 8.52 -3.64
C ILE A 69 16.93 8.03 -4.18
N PHE A 70 16.88 7.47 -5.41
CA PHE A 70 15.64 7.01 -6.04
C PHE A 70 14.85 6.04 -5.16
N TYR A 71 15.50 5.02 -4.59
CA TYR A 71 14.82 4.03 -3.76
C TYR A 71 14.17 4.67 -2.52
N PHE A 72 14.87 5.60 -1.87
CA PHE A 72 14.34 6.31 -0.72
C PHE A 72 13.10 7.13 -1.07
N ILE A 73 13.18 7.93 -2.15
CA ILE A 73 12.03 8.72 -2.63
C ILE A 73 10.87 7.78 -3.02
N PHE A 74 11.18 6.68 -3.70
CA PHE A 74 10.18 5.70 -4.11
C PHE A 74 9.42 5.14 -2.91
N TYR A 75 10.13 4.62 -1.91
CA TYR A 75 9.48 4.01 -0.74
C TYR A 75 8.68 5.02 0.08
N ILE A 76 9.20 6.24 0.26
CA ILE A 76 8.44 7.30 0.95
C ILE A 76 7.15 7.60 0.20
N PHE A 77 7.23 7.83 -1.11
CA PHE A 77 6.06 8.22 -1.89
C PHE A 77 5.02 7.08 -1.93
N TRP A 78 5.49 5.85 -2.12
CA TRP A 78 4.64 4.67 -2.12
C TRP A 78 3.92 4.46 -0.78
N ILE A 79 4.65 4.52 0.34
CA ILE A 79 4.09 4.30 1.68
C ILE A 79 3.11 5.41 2.03
N VAL A 80 3.49 6.68 1.84
CA VAL A 80 2.63 7.83 2.18
C VAL A 80 1.33 7.78 1.39
N LEU A 81 1.39 7.55 0.06
CA LEU A 81 0.18 7.42 -0.74
C LEU A 81 -0.67 6.23 -0.29
N SER A 82 -0.06 5.08 -0.07
CA SER A 82 -0.82 3.89 0.35
C SER A 82 -1.53 4.11 1.69
N LEU A 83 -0.86 4.73 2.68
CA LEU A 83 -1.45 5.02 3.99
C LEU A 83 -2.61 6.01 3.92
N VAL A 84 -2.45 7.09 3.14
CA VAL A 84 -3.51 8.09 2.94
C VAL A 84 -4.75 7.43 2.34
N PHE A 85 -4.57 6.64 1.29
CA PHE A 85 -5.69 5.99 0.61
C PHE A 85 -6.26 4.80 1.38
N CYS A 86 -5.49 4.16 2.26
CA CYS A 86 -6.03 3.24 3.25
C CYS A 86 -6.96 3.96 4.23
N GLY A 87 -6.61 5.16 4.68
CA GLY A 87 -7.50 6.01 5.49
C GLY A 87 -8.80 6.37 4.76
N LEU A 88 -8.72 6.69 3.47
CA LEU A 88 -9.91 6.91 2.64
C LEU A 88 -10.79 5.66 2.53
N LEU A 89 -10.16 4.50 2.28
CA LEU A 89 -10.86 3.23 2.18
C LEU A 89 -11.54 2.85 3.50
N TRP A 90 -10.88 3.14 4.63
CA TRP A 90 -11.48 3.02 5.95
C TRP A 90 -12.73 3.89 6.08
N SER A 91 -12.64 5.16 5.68
CA SER A 91 -13.78 6.08 5.67
C SER A 91 -14.96 5.56 4.84
N PHE A 92 -14.65 4.97 3.68
CA PHE A 92 -15.65 4.35 2.81
C PHE A 92 -16.36 3.17 3.48
N TYR A 93 -15.62 2.31 4.18
CA TYR A 93 -16.19 1.20 4.92
C TYR A 93 -17.07 1.67 6.10
N ASP A 94 -16.66 2.70 6.84
CA ASP A 94 -17.49 3.35 7.86
C ASP A 94 -18.81 3.88 7.31
N MET A 95 -18.74 4.59 6.18
CA MET A 95 -19.94 5.12 5.54
C MET A 95 -20.87 4.00 5.06
N ASN A 96 -20.31 2.91 4.53
CA ASN A 96 -21.08 1.74 4.09
C ASN A 96 -21.70 0.96 5.27
N ALA A 97 -21.08 1.01 6.45
CA ALA A 97 -21.60 0.41 7.69
C ALA A 97 -22.69 1.27 8.37
N GLY A 98 -23.08 2.41 7.78
CA GLY A 98 -24.13 3.30 8.29
C GLY A 98 -23.62 4.52 9.07
N TYR A 99 -22.31 4.67 9.25
CA TYR A 99 -21.71 5.86 9.88
C TYR A 99 -21.54 7.00 8.88
N PHE A 100 -22.62 7.37 8.19
CA PHE A 100 -22.60 8.41 7.17
C PHE A 100 -22.69 9.81 7.79
N PRO A 101 -21.64 10.66 7.70
CA PRO A 101 -21.68 12.03 8.22
C PRO A 101 -22.58 12.94 7.39
N GLN A 102 -23.22 13.93 8.01
CA GLN A 102 -24.15 14.84 7.30
C GLN A 102 -23.46 16.15 6.89
N GLY A 103 -23.73 16.62 5.66
CA GLY A 103 -23.30 17.93 5.18
C GLY A 103 -21.78 18.15 5.20
N TYR A 104 -21.32 19.24 5.84
CA TYR A 104 -19.90 19.62 5.91
C TYR A 104 -19.03 18.60 6.68
N GLU A 105 -19.65 17.74 7.48
CA GLU A 105 -18.95 16.72 8.26
C GLU A 105 -18.37 15.60 7.39
N LEU A 106 -18.84 15.46 6.14
CA LEU A 106 -18.32 14.49 5.19
C LEU A 106 -16.84 14.73 4.87
N LEU A 107 -16.51 15.96 4.46
CA LEU A 107 -15.12 16.30 4.15
C LEU A 107 -14.25 16.20 5.40
N LYS A 108 -14.75 16.65 6.55
CA LYS A 108 -14.03 16.57 7.82
C LYS A 108 -13.71 15.12 8.20
N LYS A 109 -14.66 14.20 8.04
CA LYS A 109 -14.45 12.76 8.27
C LYS A 109 -13.40 12.20 7.31
N ILE A 110 -13.53 12.47 6.02
CA ILE A 110 -12.58 12.01 4.98
C ILE A 110 -11.15 12.44 5.30
N PHE A 111 -10.93 13.74 5.58
CA PHE A 111 -9.59 14.25 5.91
C PHE A 111 -9.08 13.72 7.25
N SER A 112 -9.96 13.59 8.24
CA SER A 112 -9.62 12.97 9.52
C SER A 112 -9.13 11.53 9.30
N ASP A 113 -9.87 10.72 8.56
CA ASP A 113 -9.55 9.31 8.35
C ASP A 113 -8.27 9.12 7.53
N MET A 114 -8.00 10.00 6.56
CA MET A 114 -6.71 10.07 5.87
C MET A 114 -5.55 10.32 6.86
N PHE A 115 -5.73 11.22 7.82
CA PHE A 115 -4.74 11.53 8.84
C PHE A 115 -4.58 10.38 9.84
N TYR A 116 -5.68 9.72 10.22
CA TYR A 116 -5.64 8.48 10.99
C TYR A 116 -4.87 7.38 10.26
N GLY A 117 -5.09 7.21 8.95
CA GLY A 117 -4.34 6.27 8.12
C GLY A 117 -2.84 6.53 8.12
N LEU A 118 -2.41 7.79 8.09
CA LEU A 118 -1.00 8.16 8.18
C LEU A 118 -0.40 7.88 9.56
N THR A 119 -1.11 8.21 10.63
CA THR A 119 -0.61 8.11 12.01
C THR A 119 -0.66 6.68 12.54
N TRP A 120 -1.82 6.05 12.49
CA TRP A 120 -2.04 4.69 12.98
C TRP A 120 -1.62 3.61 11.99
N GLY A 121 -1.72 3.87 10.69
CA GLY A 121 -1.21 2.93 9.69
C GLY A 121 0.30 2.74 9.75
N GLY A 122 1.05 3.76 10.18
CA GLY A 122 2.48 3.61 10.50
C GLY A 122 2.72 2.59 11.63
N LEU A 123 1.90 2.61 12.68
CA LEU A 123 1.98 1.63 13.76
C LEU A 123 1.59 0.22 13.28
N ALA A 124 0.62 0.11 12.38
CA ALA A 124 0.27 -1.18 11.76
C ALA A 124 1.42 -1.75 10.92
N ILE A 125 2.17 -0.89 10.20
CA ILE A 125 3.37 -1.30 9.46
C ILE A 125 4.46 -1.80 10.42
N LEU A 126 4.64 -1.14 11.58
CA LEU A 126 5.59 -1.59 12.61
C LEU A 126 5.13 -2.87 13.32
N GLY A 127 3.83 -3.08 13.49
CA GLY A 127 3.31 -4.32 14.07
C GLY A 127 3.51 -5.55 13.17
N ALA A 128 3.55 -5.35 11.85
CA ALA A 128 3.70 -6.40 10.85
C ALA A 128 5.12 -6.52 10.26
N ILE A 129 6.16 -6.09 11.00
CA ILE A 129 7.58 -6.11 10.57
C ILE A 129 7.98 -7.36 9.78
N PRO A 130 7.77 -8.61 10.26
CA PRO A 130 8.27 -9.79 9.55
C PRO A 130 7.65 -9.93 8.16
N PHE A 131 6.39 -9.55 8.00
CA PHE A 131 5.68 -9.61 6.72
C PHE A 131 6.07 -8.45 5.81
N ASN A 132 6.23 -7.26 6.37
CA ASN A 132 6.64 -6.07 5.62
C ASN A 132 8.09 -6.17 5.11
N LEU A 133 8.99 -6.83 5.83
CA LEU A 133 10.36 -7.08 5.36
C LEU A 133 10.38 -7.93 4.09
N LEU A 134 9.54 -8.98 4.01
CA LEU A 134 9.43 -9.80 2.81
C LEU A 134 8.92 -8.97 1.62
N VAL A 135 7.89 -8.16 1.85
CA VAL A 135 7.33 -7.27 0.83
C VAL A 135 8.38 -6.26 0.36
N PHE A 136 9.13 -5.65 1.28
CA PHE A 136 10.22 -4.72 0.94
C PHE A 136 11.35 -5.39 0.15
N ALA A 137 11.71 -6.63 0.49
CA ALA A 137 12.72 -7.38 -0.26
C ALA A 137 12.26 -7.66 -1.69
N VAL A 138 11.04 -8.18 -1.85
CA VAL A 138 10.44 -8.46 -3.16
C VAL A 138 10.31 -7.19 -4.00
N SER A 139 9.77 -6.12 -3.41
CA SER A 139 9.63 -4.83 -4.10
C SER A 139 10.99 -4.25 -4.51
N PHE A 140 12.03 -4.39 -3.69
CA PHE A 140 13.37 -3.93 -4.01
C PHE A 140 13.92 -4.60 -5.27
N PHE A 141 13.80 -5.94 -5.39
CA PHE A 141 14.24 -6.66 -6.58
C PHE A 141 13.49 -6.20 -7.84
N ILE A 142 12.18 -5.97 -7.73
CA ILE A 142 11.35 -5.48 -8.84
C ILE A 142 11.79 -4.09 -9.28
N ILE A 143 11.96 -3.16 -8.34
CA ILE A 143 12.40 -1.79 -8.64
C ILE A 143 13.81 -1.81 -9.27
N LYS A 144 14.72 -2.63 -8.73
CA LYS A 144 16.08 -2.80 -9.26
C LYS A 144 16.07 -3.29 -10.71
N ASN A 145 15.29 -4.33 -11.00
CA ASN A 145 15.17 -4.89 -12.36
C ASN A 145 14.51 -3.88 -13.31
N TYR A 146 13.48 -3.17 -12.85
CA TYR A 146 12.83 -2.13 -13.64
C TYR A 146 13.77 -0.96 -13.97
N ARG A 147 14.59 -0.52 -13.01
CA ARG A 147 15.62 0.50 -13.22
C ARG A 147 16.65 0.04 -14.26
N ALA A 148 17.15 -1.19 -14.15
CA ALA A 148 18.07 -1.75 -15.12
C ALA A 148 17.47 -1.81 -16.53
N TYR A 149 16.20 -2.22 -16.64
CA TYR A 149 15.46 -2.20 -17.90
C TYR A 149 15.36 -0.80 -18.50
N ILE A 150 15.01 0.21 -17.70
CA ILE A 150 14.95 1.60 -18.17
C ILE A 150 16.33 2.02 -18.70
N ASN A 151 17.40 1.77 -17.95
CA ASN A 151 18.76 2.17 -18.33
C ASN A 151 19.24 1.51 -19.63
N ASN A 152 18.84 0.27 -19.91
CA ASN A 152 19.27 -0.46 -21.10
C ASN A 152 18.47 -0.10 -22.37
N ASN A 153 17.30 0.52 -22.23
CA ASN A 153 16.41 0.88 -23.34
C ASN A 153 16.28 2.40 -23.52
N SER A 154 17.21 3.17 -22.95
CA SER A 154 17.15 4.63 -22.85
C SER A 154 18.31 5.34 -23.49
#